data_AF-A0A7S2BLU1-F1
#
_entry.id   AF-A0A7S2BLU1-F1
#
_cell.length_a   1.000
_cell.length_b   1.000
_cell.length_c   1.000
_cell.angle_alpha   90.00
_cell.angle_beta   90.00
_cell.angle_gamma   90.00
#
_symmetry.space_group_name_H-M   'P 1'
#
loop_
_entity.id
_entity.type
_entity.pdbx_description
1 polymer ?
#
loop_
_entity_poly.entity_id
_entity_poly.type
_entity_poly.pdbx_seq_one_letter_code
_entity_poly.pdbx_strand_id
1 'polypeptide(L)'
;PSPSRPYRPPPAAPQLPLHADQPMNEGFGVVIVTIVIRGGGTIVLVDEGDDGTDEEVASWSFPCHAGSAWLLSSHARNKASHGVLADGPNRESLNLRFGLHTAGAGGEFGAYDEVDRHWEWGAGSDKGRAKSGYG
;
A
#
# COMPACT_ATOMS: atom_id res chain seq x y z
N PRO A 1 26.28 1.41 47.78
CA PRO A 1 25.74 0.85 46.54
C PRO A 1 24.32 1.38 46.25
N SER A 2 24.19 2.26 45.25
CA SER A 2 22.86 2.66 44.77
C SER A 2 22.12 1.42 44.26
N PRO A 3 20.83 1.24 44.58
CA PRO A 3 20.07 0.12 44.05
C PRO A 3 20.08 0.19 42.52
N SER A 4 20.48 -0.90 41.87
CA SER A 4 20.38 -1.04 40.42
C SER A 4 18.93 -0.82 40.03
N ARG A 5 18.70 0.13 39.11
CA ARG A 5 17.37 0.30 38.53
C ARG A 5 16.89 -1.06 38.01
N PRO A 6 15.63 -1.45 38.26
CA PRO A 6 15.09 -2.67 37.68
C PRO A 6 15.22 -2.59 36.15
N TYR A 7 15.74 -3.65 35.55
CA TYR A 7 15.80 -3.79 34.10
C TYR A 7 14.38 -3.67 33.56
N ARG A 8 14.11 -2.59 32.83
CA ARG A 8 12.88 -2.44 32.07
C ARG A 8 13.21 -2.85 30.64
N PRO A 9 12.67 -3.96 30.13
CA PRO A 9 12.86 -4.30 28.73
C PRO A 9 12.40 -3.10 27.88
N PRO A 10 13.09 -2.82 26.75
CA PRO A 10 12.60 -1.80 25.83
C PRO A 10 11.15 -2.14 25.44
N PRO A 11 10.28 -1.12 25.28
CA PRO A 11 8.95 -1.37 24.76
C PRO A 11 9.07 -2.16 23.45
N ALA A 12 8.19 -3.15 23.26
CA ALA A 12 8.15 -3.92 22.03
C ALA A 12 8.09 -2.94 20.84
N ALA A 13 8.82 -3.25 19.77
CA ALA A 13 8.78 -2.41 18.59
C ALA A 13 7.33 -2.38 18.06
N PRO A 14 6.77 -1.19 17.80
CA PRO A 14 5.43 -1.03 17.26
C PRO A 14 5.39 -1.70 15.91
N GLN A 15 4.51 -2.68 15.80
CA GLN A 15 4.22 -3.35 14.54
C GLN A 15 2.94 -2.76 14.00
N LEU A 16 2.92 -2.48 12.71
CA LEU A 16 1.67 -2.28 11.98
C LEU A 16 1.25 -3.66 11.49
N PRO A 17 0.17 -4.26 12.02
CA PRO A 17 -0.29 -5.57 11.60
C PRO A 17 -0.60 -5.62 10.10
N LEU A 18 -0.66 -6.83 9.54
CA LEU A 18 -1.15 -7.02 8.18
C LEU A 18 -2.57 -6.46 8.06
N HIS A 19 -2.78 -5.59 7.08
CA HIS A 19 -4.06 -4.98 6.78
C HIS A 19 -4.13 -4.60 5.30
N ALA A 20 -5.35 -4.37 4.81
CA ALA A 20 -5.60 -3.69 3.56
C ALA A 20 -6.00 -2.24 3.83
N ASP A 21 -5.55 -1.31 2.99
CA ASP A 21 -5.90 0.09 3.13
C ASP A 21 -7.29 0.36 2.53
N GLN A 22 -8.23 0.75 3.41
CA GLN A 22 -9.63 1.05 3.07
C GLN A 22 -9.86 2.57 2.88
N PRO A 23 -10.85 3.01 2.06
CA PRO A 23 -11.63 2.19 1.13
C PRO A 23 -10.72 1.59 0.05
N MET A 24 -11.13 0.53 -0.65
CA MET A 24 -10.30 -0.12 -1.67
C MET A 24 -10.12 0.75 -2.94
N ASN A 25 -10.38 0.25 -4.14
CA ASN A 25 -10.21 0.99 -5.39
C ASN A 25 -11.30 2.07 -5.65
N GLU A 26 -12.12 2.41 -4.65
CA GLU A 26 -13.15 3.43 -4.76
C GLU A 26 -12.64 4.78 -4.22
N GLY A 27 -12.45 5.76 -5.12
CA GLY A 27 -12.12 7.14 -4.76
C GLY A 27 -10.66 7.39 -4.35
N PHE A 28 -10.44 7.76 -3.08
CA PHE A 28 -9.15 8.19 -2.54
C PHE A 28 -8.24 7.02 -2.13
N GLY A 29 -7.01 6.99 -2.64
CA GLY A 29 -5.99 6.02 -2.23
C GLY A 29 -5.72 4.89 -3.23
N VAL A 30 -5.88 5.13 -4.53
CA VAL A 30 -5.51 4.16 -5.59
C VAL A 30 -4.00 3.95 -5.65
N VAL A 31 -3.25 5.00 -5.32
CA VAL A 31 -1.80 4.93 -5.12
C VAL A 31 -1.48 5.43 -3.72
N ILE A 32 -0.61 4.71 -3.02
CA ILE A 32 -0.15 5.06 -1.69
C ILE A 32 1.37 5.21 -1.74
N VAL A 33 1.86 6.37 -1.36
CA VAL A 33 3.30 6.64 -1.24
C VAL A 33 3.66 6.77 0.23
N THR A 34 4.50 5.88 0.71
CA THR A 34 5.00 5.84 2.09
C THR A 34 6.41 6.39 2.14
N ILE A 35 6.61 7.50 2.85
CA ILE A 35 7.93 8.10 3.09
C ILE A 35 8.33 7.79 4.54
N VAL A 36 9.47 7.13 4.73
CA VAL A 36 9.98 6.86 6.08
C VAL A 36 10.70 8.10 6.59
N ILE A 37 10.17 8.73 7.63
CA ILE A 37 10.71 9.96 8.22
C ILE A 37 11.81 9.63 9.23
N ARG A 38 11.60 8.61 10.07
CA ARG A 38 12.53 8.24 11.14
C ARG A 38 12.50 6.74 11.42
N GLY A 39 13.64 6.20 11.82
CA GLY A 39 13.79 4.78 12.17
C GLY A 39 13.92 3.86 10.96
N GLY A 40 13.88 2.56 11.22
CA GLY A 40 13.98 1.49 10.23
C GLY A 40 12.97 0.39 10.50
N GLY A 41 12.85 -0.53 9.54
CA GLY A 41 12.04 -1.73 9.67
C GLY A 41 11.92 -2.48 8.35
N THR A 42 11.02 -3.45 8.31
CA THR A 42 10.69 -4.21 7.12
C THR A 42 9.22 -4.03 6.78
N ILE A 43 8.94 -3.58 5.56
CA ILE A 43 7.60 -3.64 4.98
C ILE A 43 7.37 -5.06 4.52
N VAL A 44 6.22 -5.63 4.89
CA VAL A 44 5.80 -6.98 4.48
C VAL A 44 4.55 -6.83 3.63
N LEU A 45 4.51 -7.56 2.52
CA LEU A 45 3.37 -7.67 1.62
C LEU A 45 3.01 -9.15 1.48
N VAL A 46 1.73 -9.49 1.63
CA VAL A 46 1.22 -10.86 1.55
C VAL A 46 0.01 -10.88 0.64
N ASP A 47 0.08 -11.67 -0.42
CA ASP A 47 -1.05 -12.05 -1.25
C ASP A 47 -1.52 -13.44 -0.81
N GLU A 48 -2.75 -13.55 -0.30
CA GLU A 48 -3.31 -14.79 0.23
C GLU A 48 -3.83 -15.73 -0.87
N GLY A 49 -3.72 -15.33 -2.15
CA GLY A 49 -4.31 -16.06 -3.28
C GLY A 49 -5.81 -15.82 -3.39
N ASP A 50 -6.43 -16.40 -4.42
CA ASP A 50 -7.88 -16.33 -4.61
C ASP A 50 -8.57 -17.64 -4.19
N ASP A 51 -9.64 -17.52 -3.39
CA ASP A 51 -10.44 -18.65 -2.95
C ASP A 51 -10.93 -19.50 -4.14
N GLY A 52 -10.64 -20.80 -4.10
CA GLY A 52 -11.06 -21.74 -5.15
C GLY A 52 -10.21 -21.72 -6.42
N THR A 53 -9.05 -21.06 -6.38
CA THR A 53 -8.02 -21.16 -7.42
C THR A 53 -6.81 -21.94 -6.89
N ASP A 54 -5.98 -22.46 -7.79
CA ASP A 54 -4.67 -23.03 -7.44
C ASP A 54 -3.58 -21.94 -7.30
N GLU A 55 -3.95 -20.65 -7.21
CA GLU A 55 -2.96 -19.58 -7.01
C GLU A 55 -2.30 -19.71 -5.63
N GLU A 56 -0.97 -19.84 -5.62
CA GLU A 56 -0.21 -19.99 -4.38
C GLU A 56 -0.10 -18.65 -3.63
N VAL A 57 -0.19 -18.74 -2.29
CA VAL A 57 0.12 -17.63 -1.38
C VAL A 57 1.53 -17.11 -1.67
N ALA A 58 1.65 -15.81 -1.88
CA ALA A 58 2.92 -15.15 -2.14
C ALA A 58 3.20 -14.08 -1.09
N SER A 59 4.48 -13.93 -0.72
CA SER A 59 4.90 -12.88 0.21
C SER A 59 6.21 -12.25 -0.20
N TRP A 60 6.31 -10.95 0.09
CA TRP A 60 7.48 -10.14 -0.20
C TRP A 60 7.83 -9.31 1.02
N SER A 61 9.13 -9.05 1.19
CA SER A 61 9.62 -8.22 2.28
C SER A 61 10.65 -7.24 1.77
N PHE A 62 10.59 -6.03 2.31
CA PHE A 62 11.37 -4.91 1.83
C PHE A 62 11.97 -4.13 3.00
N PRO A 63 13.30 -4.04 3.11
CA PRO A 63 13.92 -3.24 4.15
C PRO A 63 13.65 -1.75 3.88
N CYS A 64 13.28 -1.01 4.92
CA CYS A 64 13.03 0.42 4.84
C CYS A 64 13.83 1.17 5.92
N HIS A 65 14.32 2.34 5.56
CA HIS A 65 15.12 3.22 6.44
C HIS A 65 14.69 4.67 6.24
N ALA A 66 15.00 5.54 7.21
CA ALA A 66 14.71 6.97 7.10
C ALA A 66 15.23 7.55 5.77
N GLY A 67 14.37 8.31 5.09
CA GLY A 67 14.63 8.86 3.76
C GLY A 67 14.18 7.96 2.59
N SER A 68 13.86 6.68 2.82
CA SER A 68 13.31 5.82 1.78
C SER A 68 11.83 6.15 1.49
N ALA A 69 11.45 5.97 0.23
CA ALA A 69 10.08 6.09 -0.24
C ALA A 69 9.63 4.78 -0.90
N TRP A 70 8.40 4.37 -0.62
CA TRP A 70 7.76 3.17 -1.14
C TRP A 70 6.44 3.54 -1.78
N LEU A 71 6.11 2.86 -2.89
CA LEU A 71 4.86 3.08 -3.61
C LEU A 71 4.09 1.76 -3.68
N LEU A 72 2.81 1.81 -3.31
CA LEU A 72 1.86 0.71 -3.42
C LEU A 72 0.74 1.10 -4.39
N SER A 73 0.51 0.27 -5.41
CA SER A 73 -0.48 0.51 -6.46
C SER A 73 -1.01 -0.80 -7.04
N SER A 74 -2.14 -0.74 -7.76
CA SER A 74 -2.70 -1.89 -8.49
C SER A 74 -2.95 -3.10 -7.57
N HIS A 75 -2.72 -4.33 -8.04
CA HIS A 75 -2.92 -5.58 -7.29
C HIS A 75 -2.20 -5.59 -5.93
N ALA A 76 -0.99 -5.05 -5.85
CA ALA A 76 -0.27 -4.96 -4.58
C ALA A 76 -1.00 -4.11 -3.53
N ARG A 77 -1.81 -3.14 -3.96
CA ARG A 77 -2.65 -2.31 -3.07
C ARG A 77 -4.05 -2.90 -2.87
N ASN A 78 -4.55 -3.63 -3.86
CA ASN A 78 -5.96 -4.04 -3.95
C ASN A 78 -6.23 -5.48 -3.50
N LYS A 79 -5.24 -6.37 -3.56
CA LYS A 79 -5.35 -7.78 -3.20
C LYS A 79 -4.46 -8.12 -2.01
N ALA A 80 -3.24 -7.62 -2.01
CA ALA A 80 -2.28 -7.96 -0.97
C ALA A 80 -2.50 -7.15 0.33
N SER A 81 -2.43 -7.86 1.45
CA SER A 81 -2.30 -7.28 2.78
C SER A 81 -0.87 -6.80 3.02
N HIS A 82 -0.69 -5.71 3.74
CA HIS A 82 0.62 -5.18 4.06
C HIS A 82 0.76 -4.78 5.53
N GLY A 83 1.99 -4.80 6.02
CA GLY A 83 2.31 -4.47 7.40
C GLY A 83 3.75 -4.00 7.55
N VAL A 84 4.12 -3.61 8.77
CA VAL A 84 5.48 -3.14 9.08
C VAL A 84 5.98 -3.80 10.36
N LEU A 85 7.13 -4.43 10.24
CA LEU A 85 7.95 -4.86 11.37
C LEU A 85 8.98 -3.76 11.66
N ALA A 86 8.73 -2.90 12.65
CA ALA A 86 9.68 -1.84 12.99
C ALA A 86 10.88 -2.42 13.76
N ASP A 87 12.07 -1.85 13.53
CA ASP A 87 13.28 -2.23 14.28
C ASP A 87 13.26 -1.69 15.72
N GLY A 88 12.43 -0.68 15.99
CA GLY A 88 12.34 -0.05 17.31
C GLY A 88 11.16 0.92 17.47
N PRO A 89 10.98 1.47 18.68
CA PRO A 89 9.77 2.20 19.09
C PRO A 89 9.55 3.55 18.43
N ASN A 90 10.58 4.15 17.82
CA ASN A 90 10.54 5.54 17.37
C ASN A 90 10.41 5.68 15.84
N ARG A 91 9.88 4.65 15.16
CA ARG A 91 9.67 4.67 13.72
C ARG A 91 8.50 5.59 13.36
N GLU A 92 8.72 6.47 12.40
CA GLU A 92 7.70 7.36 11.85
C GLU A 92 7.72 7.29 10.32
N SER A 93 6.53 7.22 9.71
CA SER A 93 6.35 7.31 8.27
C SER A 93 5.14 8.15 7.93
N LEU A 94 5.19 8.80 6.77
CA LEU A 94 4.10 9.58 6.18
C LEU A 94 3.52 8.81 4.99
N ASN A 95 2.23 8.51 5.03
CA ASN A 95 1.53 7.88 3.92
C ASN A 95 0.71 8.94 3.17
N LEU A 96 1.08 9.20 1.92
CA LEU A 96 0.35 10.06 1.00
C LEU A 96 -0.58 9.19 0.16
N ARG A 97 -1.87 9.49 0.18
CA ARG A 97 -2.88 8.73 -0.55
C ARG A 97 -3.41 9.59 -1.69
N PHE A 98 -3.27 9.08 -2.91
CA PHE A 98 -3.75 9.75 -4.12
C PHE A 98 -5.04 9.09 -4.57
N GLY A 99 -6.10 9.89 -4.68
CA GLY A 99 -7.36 9.45 -5.26
C GLY A 99 -7.39 9.65 -6.77
N LEU A 100 -8.12 8.78 -7.45
CA LEU A 100 -8.58 9.11 -8.79
C LEU A 100 -9.77 10.06 -8.60
N HIS A 101 -9.56 11.34 -8.88
CA HIS A 101 -10.67 12.28 -9.01
C HIS A 101 -11.51 11.80 -10.20
N THR A 102 -12.70 11.25 -9.95
CA THR A 102 -13.60 10.83 -11.02
C THR A 102 -14.04 12.07 -11.78
N ALA A 103 -13.79 12.07 -13.09
CA ALA A 103 -14.30 13.04 -14.03
C ALA A 103 -15.83 13.16 -13.89
N GLY A 104 -16.34 14.40 -13.80
CA GLY A 104 -17.77 14.68 -13.73
C GLY A 104 -18.14 16.10 -13.27
N ALA A 105 -17.26 16.78 -12.54
CA ALA A 105 -17.35 18.23 -12.36
C ALA A 105 -16.56 18.92 -13.48
N GLY A 106 -17.20 19.83 -14.22
CA GLY A 106 -16.61 20.45 -15.41
C GLY A 106 -15.25 21.09 -15.14
N GLY A 107 -14.18 20.49 -15.67
CA GLY A 107 -12.83 21.06 -15.66
C GLY A 107 -11.69 20.12 -15.28
N GLU A 108 -11.94 18.91 -14.80
CA GLU A 108 -10.88 18.01 -14.30
C GLU A 108 -10.65 16.77 -15.18
N PHE A 109 -9.38 16.42 -15.38
CA PHE A 109 -8.93 15.25 -16.16
C PHE A 109 -9.10 13.97 -15.34
N GLY A 110 -9.70 12.93 -15.93
CA GLY A 110 -9.85 11.64 -15.26
C GLY A 110 -8.50 10.95 -15.13
N ALA A 111 -8.12 10.54 -13.92
CA ALA A 111 -6.82 9.90 -13.70
C ALA A 111 -6.66 8.55 -14.43
N TYR A 112 -7.76 7.89 -14.82
CA TYR A 112 -7.70 6.75 -15.76
C TYR A 112 -7.25 7.18 -17.16
N ASP A 113 -7.71 8.33 -17.66
CA ASP A 113 -7.26 8.85 -18.96
C ASP A 113 -5.78 9.23 -18.93
N GLU A 114 -5.26 9.69 -17.78
CA GLU A 114 -3.84 10.00 -17.60
C GLU A 114 -2.97 8.73 -17.51
N VAL A 115 -3.41 7.73 -16.75
CA VAL A 115 -2.75 6.42 -16.69
C VAL A 115 -2.74 5.75 -18.07
N ASP A 116 -3.88 5.70 -18.76
CA ASP A 116 -3.99 5.11 -20.11
C ASP A 116 -3.17 5.86 -21.16
N ARG A 117 -2.97 7.18 -20.98
CA ARG A 117 -2.15 8.00 -21.89
C ARG A 117 -0.66 7.78 -21.70
N HIS A 118 -0.21 7.47 -20.49
CA HIS A 118 1.21 7.45 -20.13
C HIS A 118 1.79 6.06 -19.90
N TRP A 119 0.95 5.05 -19.65
CA TRP A 119 1.37 3.67 -19.54
C TRP A 119 0.70 2.83 -20.62
N GLU A 120 1.49 2.32 -21.56
CA GLU A 120 1.04 1.31 -22.50
C GLU A 120 0.75 0.02 -21.73
N TRP A 121 -0.54 -0.27 -21.53
CA TRP A 121 -0.97 -1.59 -21.12
C TRP A 121 -0.51 -2.57 -22.20
N GLY A 122 0.50 -3.38 -21.86
CA GLY A 122 1.10 -4.33 -22.79
C GLY A 122 0.03 -5.09 -23.57
N ALA A 123 0.17 -5.09 -24.90
CA ALA A 123 -0.77 -5.70 -25.83
C ALA A 123 -1.07 -7.15 -25.43
N GLY A 124 -2.21 -7.38 -24.77
CA GLY A 124 -2.58 -8.71 -24.30
C GLY A 124 -3.82 -8.82 -23.40
N SER A 125 -4.22 -7.77 -22.67
CA SER A 125 -5.45 -7.85 -21.86
C SER A 125 -6.67 -7.38 -22.64
N ASP A 126 -7.57 -8.33 -22.88
CA ASP A 126 -8.83 -8.21 -23.60
C ASP A 126 -9.62 -6.92 -23.34
N LYS A 127 -10.11 -6.33 -24.43
CA LYS A 127 -11.12 -5.27 -24.43
C LYS A 127 -12.48 -5.85 -24.01
N GLY A 128 -12.65 -6.09 -22.70
CA GLY A 128 -13.89 -6.52 -22.08
C GLY A 128 -14.60 -5.40 -21.30
N ARG A 129 -14.63 -4.15 -21.79
CA ARG A 129 -15.42 -3.10 -21.12
C ARG A 129 -16.89 -3.25 -21.49
N ALA A 130 -17.61 -4.01 -20.67
CA ALA A 130 -19.06 -4.03 -20.67
C ALA A 130 -19.60 -2.59 -20.62
N LYS A 131 -20.36 -2.21 -21.65
CA LYS A 131 -21.20 -1.02 -21.61
C LYS A 131 -22.35 -1.28 -20.63
N SER A 132 -22.22 -0.87 -19.37
CA SER A 132 -23.41 -0.65 -18.53
C SER A 132 -23.96 0.73 -18.87
N GLY A 133 -24.93 0.76 -19.78
CA GLY A 133 -25.83 1.88 -19.91
C GLY A 133 -26.83 1.84 -18.75
N TYR A 134 -26.93 2.94 -18.02
CA TYR A 134 -28.13 3.27 -17.26
C TYR A 134 -28.73 4.51 -17.92
N GLY A 135 -29.86 4.30 -18.58
CA GLY A 135 -30.87 5.34 -18.78
C GLY A 135 -31.77 5.44 -17.56
#